data_AF-A0A1D6L811-F1
#
_entry.id   AF-A0A1D6L811-F1
#
_cell.length_a   1.000
_cell.length_b   1.000
_cell.length_c   1.000
_cell.angle_alpha   90.00
_cell.angle_beta   90.00
_cell.angle_gamma   90.00
#
_symmetry.space_group_name_H-M   'P 1'
#
loop_
_entity.id
_entity.type
_entity.pdbx_description
1 polymer ?
#
loop_
_entity_poly.entity_id
_entity_poly.type
_entity_poly.pdbx_seq_one_letter_code
_entity_poly.pdbx_strand_id
1 'polypeptide(L)'
;MASATRGSSGSVTLFIEILNKYLYFFEKGIPQITNTVIQDLIELIRTEKQSDNSVADPSTEAFFSSTLRYIEFQKQKGGSIGEKYEQIKTSS
;
A
#
# COMPACT_ATOMS: atom_id res chain seq x y z
N MET A 1 -11.03 -7.74 12.26
CA MET A 1 -9.86 -8.50 11.76
C MET A 1 -10.20 -9.00 10.37
N ALA A 2 -9.44 -8.62 9.34
CA ALA A 2 -9.53 -9.28 8.04
C ALA A 2 -8.74 -10.60 8.15
N SER A 3 -9.44 -11.72 8.29
CA SER A 3 -8.80 -13.04 8.18
C SER A 3 -8.80 -13.41 6.70
N ALA A 4 -7.65 -13.25 6.05
CA ALA A 4 -7.47 -13.67 4.67
C ALA A 4 -7.48 -15.20 4.61
N THR A 5 -8.56 -15.79 4.11
CA THR A 5 -8.57 -17.21 3.73
C THR A 5 -7.68 -17.41 2.52
N ARG A 6 -6.68 -18.29 2.66
CA ARG A 6 -5.70 -18.68 1.62
C ARG A 6 -6.40 -19.06 0.31
N GLY A 7 -6.48 -18.10 -0.62
CA GLY A 7 -7.19 -18.18 -1.89
C GLY A 7 -6.50 -17.34 -2.98
N SER A 8 -5.28 -17.75 -3.32
CA SER A 8 -4.62 -17.77 -4.64
C SER A 8 -4.41 -16.51 -5.51
N SER A 9 -4.99 -15.33 -5.26
CA SER A 9 -4.63 -14.05 -5.96
C SER A 9 -5.49 -12.89 -5.47
N GLY A 10 -6.72 -13.19 -5.02
CA GLY A 10 -7.65 -12.16 -4.51
C GLY A 10 -7.18 -11.52 -3.20
N SER A 11 -6.27 -12.17 -2.46
CA SER A 11 -5.73 -11.62 -1.20
C SER A 11 -4.84 -10.41 -1.44
N VAL A 12 -3.94 -10.45 -2.43
CA VAL A 12 -3.02 -9.35 -2.72
C VAL A 12 -3.78 -8.13 -3.25
N THR A 13 -4.67 -8.33 -4.23
CA THR A 13 -5.49 -7.24 -4.77
C THR A 13 -6.29 -6.55 -3.67
N LEU A 14 -6.91 -7.32 -2.77
CA LEU A 14 -7.62 -6.79 -1.61
C LEU A 14 -6.70 -5.98 -0.70
N PHE A 15 -5.48 -6.45 -0.43
CA PHE A 15 -4.53 -5.67 0.37
C PHE A 15 -4.13 -4.35 -0.29
N ILE A 16 -3.99 -4.33 -1.62
CA ILE A 16 -3.73 -3.09 -2.37
C ILE A 16 -4.94 -2.15 -2.28
N GLU A 17 -6.18 -2.64 -2.39
CA GLU A 17 -7.39 -1.83 -2.20
C GLU A 17 -7.47 -1.24 -0.78
N ILE A 18 -7.16 -2.05 0.23
CA ILE A 18 -7.09 -1.62 1.63
C ILE A 18 -6.03 -0.51 1.78
N LEU A 19 -4.83 -0.69 1.21
CA LEU A 19 -3.79 0.33 1.21
C LEU A 19 -4.30 1.65 0.60
N ASN A 20 -4.94 1.61 -0.58
CA ASN A 20 -5.51 2.82 -1.21
C ASN A 20 -6.57 3.49 -0.31
N LYS A 21 -7.41 2.71 0.38
CA LYS A 21 -8.38 3.25 1.33
C LYS A 21 -7.72 3.89 2.55
N TYR A 22 -6.64 3.30 3.05
CA TYR A 22 -5.88 3.83 4.16
C TYR A 22 -5.15 5.12 3.78
N LEU A 23 -4.59 5.21 2.57
CA LEU A 23 -4.01 6.45 2.04
C LEU A 23 -5.03 7.60 2.02
N TYR A 24 -6.28 7.31 1.62
CA TYR A 24 -7.37 8.30 1.71
C TYR A 24 -7.58 8.79 3.15
N PHE A 25 -7.66 7.90 4.13
CA PHE A 25 -7.85 8.29 5.53
C PHE A 25 -6.62 8.97 6.14
N PHE A 26 -5.43 8.57 5.72
CA PHE A 26 -4.17 9.22 6.08
C PHE A 26 -4.17 10.70 5.64
N GLU A 27 -4.60 10.98 4.42
CA GLU A 27 -4.74 12.34 3.89
C GLU A 27 -5.80 13.16 4.63
N LYS A 28 -6.91 12.52 5.03
CA LYS A 28 -7.92 13.16 5.88
C LYS A 28 -7.46 13.43 7.30
N GLY A 29 -6.25 12.99 7.69
CA GLY A 29 -5.68 13.26 9.00
C GLY A 29 -6.34 12.45 10.12
N ILE A 30 -6.86 11.26 9.80
CA ILE A 30 -7.40 10.35 10.81
C ILE A 30 -6.26 9.87 11.72
N PRO A 31 -6.24 10.21 13.04
CA PRO A 31 -5.07 10.00 13.90
C PRO A 31 -4.63 8.54 14.05
N GLN A 32 -5.56 7.60 13.86
CA GLN A 32 -5.30 6.17 13.95
C GLN A 32 -4.56 5.63 12.71
N ILE A 33 -4.56 6.37 11.61
CA ILE A 33 -3.86 5.99 10.38
C ILE A 33 -2.52 6.74 10.38
N THR A 34 -1.45 6.04 10.75
CA THR A 34 -0.10 6.60 10.84
C THR A 34 0.76 6.16 9.65
N ASN A 35 1.90 6.83 9.45
CA ASN A 35 2.90 6.40 8.46
C ASN A 35 3.31 4.92 8.65
N THR A 36 3.35 4.44 9.90
CA THR A 36 3.75 3.08 10.26
C THR A 36 2.72 2.08 9.75
N VAL A 37 1.42 2.38 9.94
CA VAL A 37 0.35 1.53 9.41
C VAL A 37 0.41 1.44 7.88
N ILE A 38 0.72 2.55 7.20
CA ILE A 38 0.90 2.54 5.74
C ILE A 38 2.13 1.70 5.35
N GLN A 39 3.25 1.86 6.05
CA GLN A 39 4.46 1.07 5.80
C GLN A 39 4.22 -0.42 6.00
N ASP A 40 3.58 -0.81 7.10
CA ASP A 40 3.29 -2.21 7.42
C ASP A 40 2.39 -2.86 6.36
N LEU A 41 1.41 -2.13 5.82
CA LEU A 41 0.59 -2.60 4.70
C LEU A 41 1.39 -2.79 3.41
N ILE A 42 2.33 -1.89 3.10
CA ILE A 42 3.23 -2.02 1.94
C ILE A 42 4.10 -3.28 2.09
N GLU A 43 4.69 -3.52 3.26
CA GLU A 43 5.52 -4.71 3.50
C GLU A 43 4.70 -6.00 3.48
N LEU A 44 3.47 -5.98 4.01
CA LEU A 44 2.56 -7.11 3.93
C LEU A 44 2.26 -7.46 2.47
N ILE A 45 1.94 -6.47 1.62
CA ILE A 45 1.69 -6.71 0.19
C ILE A 45 2.92 -7.31 -0.49
N ARG A 46 4.13 -6.80 -0.22
CA ARG A 46 5.36 -7.36 -0.79
C ARG A 46 5.57 -8.83 -0.37
N THR A 47 5.34 -9.13 0.90
CA THR A 47 5.50 -10.49 1.46
C THR A 47 4.49 -11.44 0.82
N GLU A 48 3.22 -11.05 0.76
CA GLU A 48 2.15 -11.87 0.18
C GLU A 48 2.39 -12.13 -1.31
N LYS A 49 2.83 -11.11 -2.07
CA LYS A 49 3.23 -11.26 -3.48
C LYS A 49 4.38 -12.23 -3.70
N GLN A 50 5.34 -12.30 -2.78
CA GLN A 50 6.45 -13.25 -2.86
C GLN A 50 6.05 -14.68 -2.46
N SER A 51 5.08 -14.80 -1.55
CA SER A 51 4.61 -16.10 -1.05
C SER A 51 3.66 -16.82 -2.01
N ASP A 52 2.99 -16.07 -2.89
CA ASP A 52 2.09 -16.63 -3.90
C ASP A 52 2.93 -17.23 -5.04
N ASN A 53 3.13 -18.55 -5.04
CA ASN A 53 3.83 -19.31 -6.10
C ASN A 53 3.06 -19.32 -7.44
N SER A 54 1.91 -18.65 -7.49
CA SER A 54 1.14 -18.36 -8.70
C SER A 54 1.91 -17.38 -9.59
N VAL A 55 1.85 -17.54 -10.92
CA VAL A 55 2.43 -16.58 -11.87
C VAL A 55 1.98 -15.16 -11.47
N ALA A 56 2.93 -14.27 -11.21
CA ALA A 56 2.65 -12.90 -10.80
C ALA A 56 1.68 -12.25 -11.81
N ASP A 57 0.46 -11.96 -11.37
CA ASP A 57 -0.55 -11.34 -12.22
C ASP A 57 -0.08 -9.92 -12.61
N PRO A 58 0.15 -9.63 -13.90
CA PRO A 58 0.61 -8.32 -14.35
C PRO A 58 -0.33 -7.19 -13.96
N SER A 59 -1.64 -7.47 -13.83
CA SER A 59 -2.62 -6.45 -13.45
C SER A 59 -2.47 -6.03 -11.99
N THR A 60 -2.25 -7.00 -11.10
CA THR A 60 -1.95 -6.79 -9.68
C THR A 60 -0.62 -6.06 -9.48
N GLU A 61 0.41 -6.40 -10.28
CA GLU A 61 1.70 -5.69 -10.26
C GLU A 61 1.55 -4.22 -10.67
N ALA A 62 0.86 -3.97 -11.78
CA ALA A 62 0.60 -2.62 -12.28
C ALA A 62 -0.21 -1.79 -11.28
N PHE A 63 -1.17 -2.42 -10.60
CA PHE A 63 -1.98 -1.75 -9.59
C PHE A 63 -1.13 -1.33 -8.39
N PHE A 64 -0.34 -2.25 -7.82
CA PHE A 64 0.55 -1.92 -6.70
C PHE A 64 1.61 -0.87 -7.08
N SER A 65 2.24 -1.02 -8.25
CA SER A 65 3.20 -0.04 -8.78
C SER A 65 2.58 1.36 -8.94
N SER A 66 1.31 1.43 -9.34
CA SER A 66 0.58 2.70 -9.44
C SER A 66 0.32 3.32 -8.07
N THR A 67 -0.02 2.52 -7.07
CA THR A 67 -0.16 2.98 -5.68
C THR A 67 1.17 3.46 -5.10
N LEU A 68 2.29 2.79 -5.35
CA LEU A 68 3.61 3.27 -4.92
C LEU A 68 4.00 4.59 -5.62
N ARG A 69 3.73 4.71 -6.92
CA ARG A 69 3.95 5.96 -7.66
C ARG A 69 3.10 7.11 -7.11
N TYR A 70 1.87 6.83 -6.69
CA TYR A 70 1.02 7.82 -6.03
C TYR A 70 1.67 8.33 -4.73
N ILE A 71 2.19 7.44 -3.89
CA ILE A 71 2.89 7.82 -2.65
C ILE A 71 4.09 8.72 -2.96
N GLU A 72 4.91 8.36 -3.96
CA GLU A 72 6.04 9.19 -4.41
C GLU A 72 5.60 10.56 -4.94
N PHE A 73 4.53 10.59 -5.73
CA PHE A 73 3.96 11.84 -6.22
C PHE A 73 3.48 12.74 -5.07
N GLN A 74 2.90 12.18 -4.02
CA GLN A 74 2.49 12.96 -2.85
C GLN A 74 3.67 13.56 -2.09
N LYS A 75 4.81 12.85 -1.99
CA LYS A 75 6.05 13.42 -1.41
C LYS A 75 6.51 14.65 -2.18
N GLN A 76 6.49 14.57 -3.51
CA GLN A 76 6.96 15.65 -4.40
C GLN A 76 6.08 16.91 -4.36
N LYS A 77 4.83 16.83 -3.89
CA LYS A 77 3.97 18.01 -3.77
C LYS A 77 4.46 19.03 -2.75
N GLY A 78 5.30 18.63 -1.81
CA GLY A 78 5.74 19.48 -0.69
C GLY A 78 4.58 19.92 0.22
N GLY A 79 4.85 20.92 1.05
CA GLY A 79 3.91 21.39 2.08
C GLY A 79 3.54 20.30 3.09
N SER A 80 2.45 20.51 3.83
CA SER A 80 2.03 19.61 4.90
C SER A 80 1.64 18.20 4.42
N ILE A 81 1.27 18.04 3.15
CA ILE A 81 0.99 16.73 2.55
C ILE A 81 2.31 16.02 2.25
N GLY A 82 3.26 16.66 1.56
CA GLY A 82 4.57 16.07 1.27
C GLY A 82 5.28 15.62 2.55
N GLU A 83 5.31 16.48 3.57
CA GLU A 83 5.92 16.18 4.88
C GLU A 83 5.32 14.93 5.55
N LYS A 84 4.00 14.72 5.45
CA LYS A 84 3.34 13.52 5.98
C LYS A 84 3.80 12.25 5.27
N TYR A 85 4.00 12.34 3.95
CA TYR A 85 4.36 11.21 3.10
C TYR A 85 5.87 10.90 3.12
N GLU A 86 6.71 11.85 3.52
CA GLU A 86 8.18 11.75 3.53
C GLU A 86 8.69 10.50 4.28
N GLN A 87 8.00 10.13 5.36
CA GLN A 87 8.40 9.02 6.23
C GLN A 87 8.01 7.63 5.70
N ILE A 88 7.25 7.55 4.60
CA ILE A 88 6.79 6.28 4.00
C ILE A 88 7.81 5.82 2.95
N LYS A 89 8.36 4.62 3.08
CA LYS A 89 9.35 4.06 2.14
C LYS A 89 8.65 3.19 1.09
N THR A 90 8.76 3.59 -0.18
CA THR A 90 8.16 2.87 -1.33
C THR A 90 9.14 1.96 -2.05
N SER A 91 10.44 2.18 -1.88
CA SER A 91 11.52 1.29 -2.30
C SER A 91 11.86 0.30 -1.21
N SER A 92 12.25 -0.91 -1.60
CA SER A 92 12.79 -1.94 -0.70
C SER A 92 14.22 -1.63 -0.29
#